data_AF-A0A6L8HEB2-F1
#
_entry.id   AF-A0A6L8HEB2-F1
#
_cell.length_a   1.000
_cell.length_b   1.000
_cell.length_c   1.000
_cell.angle_alpha   90.00
_cell.angle_beta   90.00
_cell.angle_gamma   90.00
#
_symmetry.space_group_name_H-M   'P 1'
#
loop_
_entity.id
_entity.type
_entity.pdbx_description
1 polymer ?
#
loop_
_entity_poly.entity_id
_entity_poly.type
_entity_poly.pdbx_seq_one_letter_code
_entity_poly.pdbx_strand_id
1 'polypeptide(L)'
;FHGVGGEWEGTRLESVDPRGVQWDGIGPQRAIGCVVYVATEIAEPGVIRHSYGNRCTLGEPSGEKTGRIRALSKALISAGVRAPVRAIRREIWVKLLGNVSFNPISALTLATLDKVATEPGTRAVARAMMEETRAIAEALGVPIRIDIERRIDGAADVGAHRTSMLQDLEKGRAMEIDALVTSVQELGRLVGVATPAIDIVLALVRQRAGVAGLYPG
;
A
#
# COMPACT_ATOMS: atom_id res chain seq x y z
N PHE A 1 3.09 -6.99 13.87
CA PHE A 1 4.52 -6.63 13.86
C PHE A 1 5.32 -7.82 14.38
N HIS A 2 5.27 -8.94 13.65
CA HIS A 2 6.04 -10.12 14.03
C HIS A 2 7.52 -9.96 13.67
N GLY A 3 8.40 -10.29 14.61
CA GLY A 3 9.85 -10.34 14.43
C GLY A 3 10.51 -8.97 14.29
N VAL A 4 9.85 -7.90 14.72
CA VAL A 4 10.42 -6.53 14.73
C VAL A 4 11.30 -6.31 15.95
N GLY A 5 10.99 -6.98 17.07
CA GLY A 5 11.57 -6.71 18.37
C GLY A 5 11.11 -5.37 18.95
N GLY A 6 11.61 -5.06 20.14
CA GLY A 6 11.34 -3.79 20.81
C GLY A 6 9.87 -3.59 21.20
N GLU A 7 9.46 -2.33 21.30
CA GLU A 7 8.14 -1.91 21.79
C GLU A 7 6.98 -2.39 20.90
N TRP A 8 7.22 -2.53 19.60
CA TRP A 8 6.18 -2.88 18.63
C TRP A 8 6.07 -4.38 18.35
N GLU A 9 6.83 -5.25 19.03
CA GLU A 9 6.76 -6.69 18.78
C GLU A 9 5.33 -7.21 19.03
N GLY A 10 4.81 -7.98 18.06
CA GLY A 10 3.50 -8.61 18.20
C GLY A 10 2.30 -7.70 17.93
N THR A 11 2.48 -6.38 17.74
CA THR A 11 1.36 -5.45 17.48
C THR A 11 0.52 -5.90 16.29
N ARG A 12 -0.80 -5.93 16.44
CA ARG A 12 -1.76 -6.30 15.38
C ARG A 12 -2.53 -5.05 14.95
N LEU A 13 -2.95 -5.00 13.69
CA LEU A 13 -3.75 -3.89 13.14
C LEU A 13 -5.14 -4.39 12.80
N GLU A 14 -6.16 -3.79 13.41
CA GLU A 14 -7.55 -4.18 13.21
C GLU A 14 -8.01 -3.87 11.78
N SER A 15 -7.50 -2.78 11.18
CA SER A 15 -7.83 -2.39 9.81
C SER A 15 -7.35 -3.37 8.72
N VAL A 16 -6.36 -4.21 9.01
CA VAL A 16 -5.74 -5.12 8.01
C VAL A 16 -6.07 -6.58 8.31
N ASP A 17 -6.22 -6.93 9.58
CA ASP A 17 -6.60 -8.27 10.01
C ASP A 17 -7.63 -8.19 11.15
N PRO A 18 -8.90 -7.86 10.85
CA PRO A 18 -9.92 -7.68 11.86
C PRO A 18 -10.05 -8.89 12.77
N ARG A 19 -10.00 -8.68 14.09
CA ARG A 19 -10.02 -9.73 15.11
C ARG A 19 -8.88 -10.76 15.01
N GLY A 20 -7.83 -10.46 14.26
CA GLY A 20 -6.64 -11.31 14.17
C GLY A 20 -6.83 -12.66 13.44
N VAL A 21 -7.81 -12.76 12.54
CA VAL A 21 -8.17 -14.04 11.89
C VAL A 21 -6.97 -14.66 11.16
N GLN A 22 -6.20 -13.88 10.41
CA GLN A 22 -5.01 -14.38 9.72
C GLN A 22 -3.88 -14.68 10.71
N TRP A 23 -3.68 -13.81 11.70
CA TRP A 23 -2.66 -14.00 12.72
C TRP A 23 -2.86 -15.31 13.48
N ASP A 24 -4.07 -15.58 13.96
CA ASP A 24 -4.36 -16.75 14.79
C ASP A 24 -4.61 -18.01 13.95
N GLY A 25 -5.15 -17.87 12.74
CA GLY A 25 -5.41 -18.99 11.83
C GLY A 25 -4.15 -19.51 11.11
N ILE A 26 -3.36 -18.61 10.53
CA ILE A 26 -2.17 -18.98 9.75
C ILE A 26 -0.91 -18.94 10.62
N GLY A 27 -0.79 -17.95 11.50
CA GLY A 27 0.43 -17.69 12.27
C GLY A 27 1.41 -16.81 11.49
N PRO A 28 1.84 -15.66 12.06
CA PRO A 28 2.73 -14.73 11.37
C PRO A 28 4.11 -15.31 11.04
N GLN A 29 4.56 -16.33 11.77
CA GLN A 29 5.80 -17.08 11.52
C GLN A 29 5.77 -17.84 10.19
N ARG A 30 4.59 -18.08 9.61
CA ARG A 30 4.43 -18.74 8.29
C ARG A 30 4.28 -17.75 7.14
N ALA A 31 4.10 -16.46 7.45
CA ALA A 31 3.93 -15.43 6.44
C ALA A 31 5.27 -15.07 5.77
N ILE A 32 5.22 -14.82 4.46
CA ILE A 32 6.26 -14.12 3.70
C ILE A 32 5.60 -12.90 3.09
N GLY A 33 6.17 -11.72 3.34
CA GLY A 33 5.65 -10.50 2.74
C GLY A 33 6.11 -10.38 1.28
N CYS A 34 5.25 -9.81 0.44
CA CYS A 34 5.51 -9.60 -0.96
C CYS A 34 5.00 -8.23 -1.42
N VAL A 35 5.87 -7.44 -2.05
CA VAL A 35 5.50 -6.17 -2.69
C VAL A 35 5.53 -6.35 -4.19
N VAL A 36 4.34 -6.31 -4.79
CA VAL A 36 4.12 -6.59 -6.21
C VAL A 36 4.15 -5.30 -7.03
N TYR A 37 4.93 -5.30 -8.10
CA TYR A 37 4.99 -4.28 -9.15
C TYR A 37 4.67 -4.94 -10.50
N VAL A 38 3.39 -5.28 -10.66
CA VAL A 38 2.81 -5.94 -11.82
C VAL A 38 1.49 -5.24 -12.10
N ALA A 39 1.28 -4.82 -13.35
CA ALA A 39 0.02 -4.23 -13.82
C ALA A 39 -0.73 -5.29 -14.63
N THR A 40 -1.74 -5.90 -14.00
CA THR A 40 -2.59 -6.93 -14.60
C THR A 40 -4.05 -6.60 -14.35
N GLU A 41 -4.91 -6.93 -15.31
CA GLU A 41 -6.35 -6.94 -15.12
C GLU A 41 -6.97 -8.23 -15.65
N ILE A 42 -8.10 -8.60 -15.04
CA ILE A 42 -8.96 -9.67 -15.58
C ILE A 42 -9.72 -9.05 -16.75
N ALA A 43 -9.41 -9.50 -17.97
CA ALA A 43 -10.09 -9.02 -19.17
C ALA A 43 -11.47 -9.69 -19.30
N GLU A 44 -11.54 -10.98 -19.00
CA GLU A 44 -12.73 -11.83 -18.97
C GLU A 44 -12.41 -13.11 -18.16
N PRO A 45 -13.41 -13.96 -17.82
CA PRO A 45 -13.18 -15.18 -17.05
C PRO A 45 -12.08 -16.07 -17.68
N GLY A 46 -11.00 -16.30 -16.93
CA GLY A 46 -9.86 -17.11 -17.38
C GLY A 46 -8.80 -16.38 -18.21
N VAL A 47 -9.00 -15.09 -18.53
CA VAL A 47 -8.06 -14.31 -19.35
C VAL A 47 -7.50 -13.12 -18.57
N ILE A 48 -6.18 -13.11 -18.41
CA ILE A 48 -5.44 -12.03 -17.76
C ILE A 48 -4.71 -11.21 -18.81
N ARG A 49 -4.97 -9.90 -18.81
CA ARG A 49 -4.16 -8.94 -19.55
C ARG A 49 -3.02 -8.46 -18.67
N HIS A 50 -1.78 -8.76 -19.06
CA HIS A 50 -0.58 -8.28 -18.40
C HIS A 50 0.01 -7.11 -19.19
N SER A 51 -0.05 -5.91 -18.62
CA SER A 51 0.35 -4.69 -19.32
C SER A 51 1.80 -4.30 -19.03
N TYR A 52 2.28 -4.50 -17.80
CA TYR A 52 3.62 -4.07 -17.40
C TYR A 52 4.13 -4.78 -16.14
N GLY A 53 5.46 -4.91 -16.03
CA GLY A 53 6.17 -5.24 -14.80
C GLY A 53 6.08 -6.72 -14.39
N ASN A 54 7.17 -7.30 -13.90
CA ASN A 54 7.23 -8.70 -13.47
C ASN A 54 7.95 -8.84 -12.11
N ARG A 55 7.89 -7.81 -11.26
CA ARG A 55 8.68 -7.77 -10.01
C ARG A 55 7.80 -8.05 -8.79
N CYS A 56 8.23 -9.03 -8.00
CA CYS A 56 7.63 -9.42 -6.71
C CYS A 56 8.71 -9.40 -5.64
N THR A 57 8.94 -8.27 -4.99
CA THR A 57 9.96 -8.18 -3.94
C THR A 57 9.49 -8.96 -2.71
N LEU A 58 10.29 -9.91 -2.24
CA LEU A 58 9.99 -10.77 -1.10
C LEU A 58 10.76 -10.31 0.15
N GLY A 59 10.22 -10.59 1.34
CA GLY A 59 11.01 -10.56 2.57
C GLY A 59 10.28 -11.20 3.75
N GLU A 60 11.05 -11.68 4.72
CA GLU A 60 10.51 -12.20 5.98
C GLU A 60 9.93 -11.05 6.82
N PRO A 61 8.86 -11.27 7.61
CA PRO A 61 8.36 -10.26 8.55
C PRO A 61 9.43 -9.78 9.55
N SER A 62 10.36 -10.66 9.92
CA SER A 62 11.52 -10.34 10.78
C SER A 62 12.63 -9.57 10.07
N GLY A 63 12.62 -9.52 8.74
CA GLY A 63 13.69 -8.94 7.92
C GLY A 63 14.87 -9.90 7.66
N GLU A 64 14.87 -11.09 8.26
CA GLU A 64 15.90 -12.10 8.02
C GLU A 64 15.85 -12.69 6.61
N LYS A 65 16.98 -13.28 6.18
CA LYS A 65 17.11 -13.96 4.88
C LYS A 65 17.28 -15.47 5.06
N THR A 66 16.21 -16.12 5.52
CA THR A 66 16.13 -17.55 5.81
C THR A 66 16.30 -18.44 4.57
N GLY A 67 16.42 -19.76 4.76
CA GLY A 67 16.45 -20.72 3.66
C GLY A 67 15.16 -20.74 2.84
N ARG A 68 13.99 -20.69 3.49
CA ARG A 68 12.68 -20.78 2.81
C ARG A 68 12.44 -19.63 1.84
N ILE A 69 12.81 -18.41 2.22
CA ILE A 69 12.58 -17.25 1.35
C ILE A 69 13.53 -17.22 0.16
N ARG A 70 14.75 -17.73 0.33
CA ARG A 70 15.69 -17.91 -0.79
C ARG A 70 15.20 -18.98 -1.76
N ALA A 71 14.65 -20.08 -1.24
CA ALA A 71 14.05 -21.14 -2.07
C ALA A 71 12.86 -20.60 -2.87
N LEU A 72 11.96 -19.85 -2.23
CA LEU A 72 10.81 -19.21 -2.92
C LEU A 72 11.28 -18.21 -3.99
N SER A 73 12.23 -17.34 -3.65
CA SER A 73 12.84 -16.40 -4.61
C SER A 73 13.40 -17.12 -5.83
N LYS A 74 14.17 -18.21 -5.62
CA LYS A 74 14.73 -19.01 -6.71
C LYS A 74 13.65 -19.64 -7.58
N ALA A 75 12.60 -20.19 -6.98
CA ALA A 75 11.48 -20.78 -7.71
C ALA A 75 10.76 -19.74 -8.60
N LEU A 76 10.43 -18.57 -8.04
CA LEU A 76 9.81 -17.48 -8.81
C LEU A 76 10.71 -16.98 -9.94
N ILE A 77 12.02 -16.85 -9.72
CA ILE A 77 12.98 -16.47 -10.76
C ILE A 77 13.02 -17.50 -11.89
N SER A 78 12.99 -18.79 -11.58
CA SER A 78 12.94 -19.84 -12.61
C SER A 78 11.67 -19.80 -13.46
N ALA A 79 10.60 -19.21 -12.93
CA ALA A 79 9.34 -18.97 -13.62
C ALA A 79 9.27 -17.60 -14.35
N GLY A 80 10.37 -16.84 -14.41
CA GLY A 80 10.45 -15.55 -15.10
C GLY A 80 10.02 -14.32 -14.28
N VAL A 81 9.79 -14.49 -12.97
CA VAL A 81 9.43 -13.39 -12.05
C VAL A 81 10.68 -12.82 -11.38
N ARG A 82 10.87 -11.49 -11.45
CA ARG A 82 11.94 -10.82 -10.70
C ARG A 82 11.59 -10.78 -9.21
N ALA A 83 12.17 -11.68 -8.42
CA ALA A 83 11.81 -11.85 -7.01
C ALA A 83 12.96 -11.58 -6.02
N PRO A 84 13.47 -10.33 -5.89
CA PRO A 84 14.57 -10.05 -4.97
C PRO A 84 14.13 -10.19 -3.50
N VAL A 85 15.04 -10.65 -2.64
CA VAL A 85 14.82 -10.71 -1.18
C VAL A 85 15.35 -9.44 -0.50
N ARG A 86 14.47 -8.66 0.11
CA ARG A 86 14.74 -7.36 0.75
C ARG A 86 14.13 -7.29 2.15
N ALA A 87 14.43 -6.21 2.87
CA ALA A 87 13.74 -5.88 4.12
C ALA A 87 12.30 -5.44 3.80
N ILE A 88 11.35 -6.38 3.88
CA ILE A 88 10.02 -6.21 3.29
C ILE A 88 9.24 -5.02 3.86
N ARG A 89 9.41 -4.72 5.15
CA ARG A 89 8.74 -3.59 5.81
C ARG A 89 9.06 -2.27 5.12
N ARG A 90 10.33 -2.07 4.74
CA ARG A 90 10.76 -0.88 3.99
C ARG A 90 10.08 -0.81 2.63
N GLU A 91 10.02 -1.93 1.92
CA GLU A 91 9.39 -2.00 0.60
C GLU A 91 7.88 -1.73 0.68
N ILE A 92 7.21 -2.24 1.72
CA ILE A 92 5.79 -1.97 2.01
C ILE A 92 5.58 -0.47 2.19
N TRP A 93 6.34 0.18 3.08
CA TRP A 93 6.23 1.61 3.35
C TRP A 93 6.52 2.47 2.11
N VAL A 94 7.52 2.11 1.30
CA VAL A 94 7.83 2.82 0.05
C VAL A 94 6.67 2.75 -0.95
N LYS A 95 6.03 1.58 -1.09
CA LYS A 95 4.85 1.45 -1.96
C LYS A 95 3.65 2.18 -1.36
N LEU A 96 3.43 2.01 -0.06
CA LEU A 96 2.30 2.57 0.68
C LEU A 96 2.31 4.10 0.63
N LEU A 97 3.48 4.74 0.67
CA LEU A 97 3.63 6.19 0.49
C LEU A 97 2.90 6.73 -0.74
N GLY A 98 2.95 6.01 -1.87
CA GLY A 98 2.23 6.40 -3.08
C GLY A 98 0.75 6.03 -3.01
N ASN A 99 0.44 4.81 -2.56
CA ASN A 99 -0.92 4.29 -2.54
C ASN A 99 -1.83 5.08 -1.59
N VAL A 100 -1.36 5.40 -0.37
CA VAL A 100 -2.14 6.15 0.61
C VAL A 100 -2.46 7.55 0.12
N SER A 101 -1.52 8.20 -0.58
CA SER A 101 -1.70 9.59 -1.03
C SER A 101 -2.46 9.70 -2.36
N PHE A 102 -2.17 8.85 -3.35
CA PHE A 102 -2.74 9.03 -4.69
C PHE A 102 -4.04 8.27 -4.93
N ASN A 103 -4.15 7.03 -4.43
CA ASN A 103 -5.31 6.18 -4.73
C ASN A 103 -6.64 6.79 -4.25
N PRO A 104 -6.77 7.25 -2.99
CA PRO A 104 -8.03 7.82 -2.54
C PRO A 104 -8.35 9.15 -3.22
N ILE A 105 -7.35 10.01 -3.49
CA ILE A 105 -7.58 11.27 -4.20
C ILE A 105 -8.05 11.01 -5.64
N SER A 106 -7.42 10.05 -6.33
CA SER A 106 -7.82 9.61 -7.67
C SER A 106 -9.25 9.05 -7.68
N ALA A 107 -9.63 8.24 -6.69
CA ALA A 107 -10.99 7.72 -6.56
C ALA A 107 -12.03 8.82 -6.26
N LEU A 108 -11.68 9.81 -5.43
CA LEU A 108 -12.56 10.93 -5.10
C LEU A 108 -12.80 11.88 -6.27
N THR A 109 -11.75 12.15 -7.04
CA THR A 109 -11.78 13.13 -8.14
C THR A 109 -12.07 12.51 -9.50
N LEU A 110 -12.02 11.18 -9.61
CA LEU A 110 -12.05 10.43 -10.87
C LEU A 110 -10.90 10.80 -11.83
N ALA A 111 -9.86 11.44 -11.30
CA ALA A 111 -8.72 11.90 -12.07
C ALA A 111 -7.60 10.85 -12.12
N THR A 112 -6.88 10.85 -13.25
CA THR A 112 -5.68 10.04 -13.45
C THR A 112 -4.49 10.59 -12.67
N LEU A 113 -3.47 9.77 -12.47
CA LEU A 113 -2.33 10.05 -11.61
C LEU A 113 -1.56 11.32 -12.01
N ASP A 114 -1.36 11.53 -13.31
CA ASP A 114 -0.81 12.77 -13.89
C ASP A 114 -1.56 14.02 -13.44
N LYS A 115 -2.89 14.01 -13.52
CA LYS A 115 -3.73 15.14 -13.10
C LYS A 115 -3.65 15.36 -11.59
N VAL A 116 -3.78 14.30 -10.79
CA VAL A 116 -3.69 14.40 -9.33
C VAL A 116 -2.33 14.97 -8.90
N ALA A 117 -1.24 14.56 -9.55
CA ALA A 117 0.13 14.94 -9.21
C ALA A 117 0.53 16.34 -9.72
N THR A 118 -0.19 16.92 -10.69
CA THR A 118 0.14 18.21 -11.31
C THR A 118 -0.84 19.33 -10.93
N GLU A 119 -2.10 19.03 -10.65
CA GLU A 119 -3.08 20.02 -10.20
C GLU A 119 -2.68 20.55 -8.80
N PRO A 120 -2.48 21.87 -8.62
CA PRO A 120 -1.90 22.43 -7.39
C PRO A 120 -2.61 22.01 -6.10
N GLY A 121 -3.95 21.97 -6.11
CA GLY A 121 -4.74 21.60 -4.94
C GLY A 121 -4.53 20.13 -4.54
N THR A 122 -4.71 19.20 -5.48
CA THR A 122 -4.57 17.76 -5.17
C THR A 122 -3.11 17.37 -4.94
N ARG A 123 -2.16 18.03 -5.60
CA ARG A 123 -0.73 17.87 -5.35
C ARG A 123 -0.38 18.22 -3.91
N ALA A 124 -0.91 19.33 -3.40
CA ALA A 124 -0.68 19.75 -2.01
C ALA A 124 -1.26 18.75 -1.00
N VAL A 125 -2.45 18.21 -1.25
CA VAL A 125 -3.05 17.16 -0.41
C VAL A 125 -2.20 15.89 -0.44
N ALA A 126 -1.78 15.43 -1.63
CA ALA A 126 -0.94 14.24 -1.77
C ALA A 126 0.39 14.40 -1.02
N ARG A 127 1.03 15.57 -1.11
CA ARG A 127 2.24 15.91 -0.35
C ARG A 127 2.01 15.81 1.15
N ALA A 128 0.97 16.47 1.68
CA ALA A 128 0.68 16.45 3.12
C ALA A 128 0.49 15.02 3.64
N MET A 129 -0.27 14.19 2.92
CA MET A 129 -0.44 12.77 3.27
C MET A 129 0.87 11.98 3.20
N MET A 130 1.76 12.30 2.25
CA MET A 130 3.09 11.66 2.18
C MET A 130 3.98 12.06 3.35
N GLU A 131 3.93 13.32 3.80
CA GLU A 131 4.69 13.82 4.94
C GLU A 131 4.23 13.15 6.25
N GLU A 132 2.91 13.06 6.46
CA GLU A 132 2.31 12.34 7.58
C GLU A 132 2.74 10.86 7.57
N THR A 133 2.60 10.20 6.43
CA THR A 133 3.00 8.78 6.26
C THR A 133 4.50 8.57 6.54
N ARG A 134 5.36 9.50 6.09
CA ARG A 134 6.81 9.44 6.35
C ARG A 134 7.10 9.57 7.84
N ALA A 135 6.45 10.50 8.54
CA ALA A 135 6.64 10.69 9.98
C ALA A 135 6.25 9.43 10.78
N ILE A 136 5.15 8.77 10.40
CA ILE A 136 4.73 7.49 11.01
C ILE A 136 5.78 6.41 10.76
N ALA A 137 6.25 6.28 9.51
CA ALA A 137 7.25 5.29 9.16
C ALA A 137 8.58 5.50 9.93
N GLU A 138 8.99 6.75 10.13
CA GLU A 138 10.15 7.11 10.93
C GLU A 138 9.97 6.74 12.41
N ALA A 139 8.81 7.04 13.01
CA ALA A 139 8.50 6.66 14.40
C ALA A 139 8.49 5.14 14.61
N LEU A 140 8.16 4.37 13.57
CA LEU A 140 8.20 2.90 13.57
C LEU A 140 9.60 2.32 13.23
N GLY A 141 10.62 3.17 13.09
CA GLY A 141 11.99 2.74 12.79
C GLY A 141 12.22 2.31 11.33
N VAL A 142 11.33 2.70 10.41
CA VAL A 142 11.42 2.40 8.97
C VAL A 142 11.57 3.70 8.16
N PRO A 143 12.72 4.40 8.25
CA PRO A 143 12.89 5.69 7.60
C PRO A 143 12.75 5.56 6.07
N ILE A 144 11.89 6.40 5.49
CA ILE A 144 11.67 6.49 4.05
C ILE A 144 12.59 7.58 3.49
N ARG A 145 13.69 7.18 2.86
CA ARG A 145 14.69 8.10 2.26
C ARG A 145 14.34 8.46 0.82
N ILE A 146 13.08 8.78 0.58
CA ILE A 146 12.59 9.21 -0.73
C ILE A 146 12.21 10.68 -0.61
N ASP A 147 12.73 11.49 -1.52
CA ASP A 147 12.32 12.87 -1.67
C ASP A 147 10.86 12.91 -2.15
N ILE A 148 10.01 13.62 -1.40
CA ILE A 148 8.56 13.65 -1.64
C ILE A 148 8.26 14.33 -2.98
N GLU A 149 8.98 15.40 -3.33
CA GLU A 149 8.78 16.06 -4.63
C GLU A 149 9.07 15.13 -5.77
N ARG A 150 10.24 14.52 -5.75
CA ARG A 150 10.62 13.55 -6.77
C ARG A 150 9.65 12.37 -6.81
N ARG A 151 9.05 11.98 -5.68
CA ARG A 151 8.05 10.91 -5.65
C ARG A 151 6.76 11.32 -6.35
N ILE A 152 6.32 12.56 -6.15
CA ILE A 152 5.12 13.10 -6.78
C ILE A 152 5.37 13.36 -8.27
N ASP A 153 6.52 13.92 -8.63
CA ASP A 153 6.89 14.13 -10.03
C ASP A 153 7.00 12.80 -10.77
N GLY A 154 7.61 11.80 -10.15
CA GLY A 154 7.64 10.45 -10.70
C GLY A 154 6.26 9.78 -10.79
N ALA A 155 5.24 10.27 -10.06
CA ALA A 155 3.85 9.84 -10.24
C ALA A 155 3.22 10.54 -11.45
N ALA A 156 3.53 11.81 -11.68
CA ALA A 156 3.12 12.53 -12.89
C ALA A 156 3.70 11.89 -14.16
N ASP A 157 4.97 11.47 -14.13
CA ASP A 157 5.68 10.83 -15.25
C ASP A 157 5.09 9.47 -15.65
N VAL A 158 4.31 8.82 -14.78
CA VAL A 158 3.56 7.59 -15.14
C VAL A 158 2.50 7.91 -16.21
N GLY A 159 2.04 9.15 -16.30
CA GLY A 159 1.04 9.62 -17.25
C GLY A 159 -0.39 9.35 -16.80
N ALA A 160 -1.29 9.27 -17.78
CA ALA A 160 -2.74 9.13 -17.60
C ALA A 160 -3.16 7.73 -17.08
N HIS A 161 -2.65 7.36 -15.92
CA HIS A 161 -2.88 6.09 -15.26
C HIS A 161 -4.00 6.20 -14.24
N ARG A 162 -4.96 5.28 -14.29
CA ARG A 162 -6.00 5.12 -13.27
C ARG A 162 -5.47 4.24 -12.15
N THR A 163 -5.47 4.76 -10.92
CA THR A 163 -5.07 3.98 -9.75
C THR A 163 -5.99 2.76 -9.55
N SER A 164 -5.51 1.73 -8.85
CA SER A 164 -6.31 0.52 -8.61
C SER A 164 -7.64 0.83 -7.91
N MET A 165 -7.62 1.72 -6.92
CA MET A 165 -8.83 2.12 -6.20
C MET A 165 -9.84 2.86 -7.10
N LEU A 166 -9.39 3.70 -8.04
CA LEU A 166 -10.26 4.29 -9.04
C LEU A 166 -10.84 3.23 -9.98
N GLN A 167 -10.03 2.24 -10.39
CA GLN A 167 -10.51 1.13 -11.21
C GLN A 167 -11.51 0.23 -10.47
N ASP A 168 -11.37 0.06 -9.16
CA ASP A 168 -12.35 -0.65 -8.33
C ASP A 168 -13.67 0.12 -8.25
N LEU A 169 -13.60 1.43 -8.05
CA LEU A 169 -14.77 2.31 -8.09
C LEU A 169 -15.49 2.26 -9.44
N GLU A 170 -14.78 2.43 -10.55
CA GLU A 170 -15.35 2.40 -11.91
C GLU A 170 -15.96 1.03 -12.26
N LYS A 171 -15.36 -0.06 -11.78
CA LYS A 171 -15.80 -1.43 -12.06
C LYS A 171 -16.76 -1.98 -10.99
N GLY A 172 -17.21 -1.16 -10.04
CA GLY A 172 -18.16 -1.55 -9.00
C GLY A 172 -17.65 -2.64 -8.05
N ARG A 173 -16.34 -2.66 -7.75
CA ARG A 173 -15.72 -3.59 -6.79
C ARG A 173 -15.47 -2.91 -5.46
N ALA A 174 -15.42 -3.72 -4.40
CA ALA A 174 -15.02 -3.24 -3.08
C ALA A 174 -13.64 -2.57 -3.13
N MET A 175 -13.51 -1.39 -2.51
CA MET A 175 -12.27 -0.62 -2.49
C MET A 175 -11.40 -0.98 -1.29
N GLU A 176 -10.09 -1.08 -1.48
CA GLU A 176 -9.09 -1.42 -0.45
C GLU A 176 -8.77 -0.25 0.53
N ILE A 177 -9.80 0.44 1.02
CA ILE A 177 -9.63 1.64 1.86
C ILE A 177 -8.94 1.28 3.19
N ASP A 178 -9.35 0.20 3.84
CA ASP A 178 -8.83 -0.11 5.19
C ASP A 178 -7.38 -0.57 5.18
N ALA A 179 -7.03 -1.42 4.21
CA ALA A 179 -5.66 -1.89 4.07
C ALA A 179 -4.67 -0.77 3.71
N LEU A 180 -5.11 0.29 3.01
CA LEU A 180 -4.23 1.34 2.49
C LEU A 180 -4.25 2.65 3.27
N VAL A 181 -5.42 3.09 3.74
CA VAL A 181 -5.60 4.42 4.34
C VAL A 181 -5.90 4.31 5.82
N THR A 182 -6.86 3.48 6.21
CA THR A 182 -7.19 3.26 7.64
C THR A 182 -6.01 2.69 8.40
N SER A 183 -5.26 1.75 7.81
CA SER A 183 -4.09 1.16 8.44
C SER A 183 -2.99 2.18 8.74
N VAL A 184 -2.79 3.17 7.86
CA VAL A 184 -1.82 4.24 8.10
C VAL A 184 -2.31 5.18 9.20
N GLN A 185 -3.60 5.53 9.21
CA GLN A 185 -4.19 6.30 10.31
C GLN A 185 -4.06 5.55 11.66
N GLU A 186 -4.39 4.26 11.69
CA GLU A 186 -4.29 3.42 12.88
C GLU A 186 -2.85 3.39 13.41
N LEU A 187 -1.88 3.26 12.51
CA LEU A 187 -0.45 3.35 12.85
C LEU A 187 -0.04 4.73 13.32
N GLY A 188 -0.58 5.82 12.76
CA GLY A 188 -0.35 7.17 13.24
C GLY A 188 -0.80 7.37 14.68
N ARG A 189 -2.00 6.88 15.01
CA ARG A 189 -2.51 6.88 16.39
C ARG A 189 -1.65 6.04 17.31
N LEU A 190 -1.20 4.86 16.86
CA LEU A 190 -0.35 3.96 17.64
C LEU A 190 0.96 4.65 18.07
N VAL A 191 1.57 5.43 17.18
CA VAL A 191 2.87 6.09 17.44
C VAL A 191 2.74 7.56 17.85
N GLY A 192 1.52 8.07 18.07
CA GLY A 192 1.28 9.44 18.49
C GLY A 192 1.59 10.50 17.42
N VAL A 193 1.58 10.15 16.13
CA VAL A 193 1.76 11.09 15.02
C VAL A 193 0.40 11.55 14.50
N ALA A 194 0.20 12.87 14.42
CA ALA A 194 -1.02 13.45 13.89
C ALA A 194 -1.13 13.27 12.36
N THR A 195 -2.35 13.00 11.87
CA THR A 195 -2.63 12.65 10.47
C THR A 195 -3.79 13.47 9.85
N PRO A 196 -3.83 14.81 9.99
CA PRO A 196 -5.01 15.59 9.59
C PRO A 196 -5.40 15.44 8.11
N ALA A 197 -4.45 15.38 7.17
CA ALA A 197 -4.75 15.20 5.75
C ALA A 197 -5.28 13.79 5.48
N ILE A 198 -4.64 12.75 6.04
CA ILE A 198 -5.12 11.38 5.93
C ILE A 198 -6.51 11.22 6.56
N ASP A 199 -6.77 11.84 7.72
CA ASP A 199 -8.05 11.77 8.42
C ASP A 199 -9.20 12.33 7.56
N ILE A 200 -8.99 13.49 6.94
CA ILE A 200 -9.97 14.12 6.05
C ILE A 200 -10.19 13.26 4.81
N VAL A 201 -9.12 12.84 4.13
CA VAL A 201 -9.23 12.04 2.89
C VAL A 201 -9.87 10.68 3.16
N LEU A 202 -9.55 10.05 4.31
CA LEU A 202 -10.16 8.80 4.74
C LEU A 202 -11.67 8.93 4.94
N ALA A 203 -12.12 9.99 5.61
CA ALA A 203 -13.53 10.24 5.83
C ALA A 203 -14.29 10.39 4.49
N LEU A 204 -13.73 11.18 3.57
CA LEU A 204 -14.34 11.41 2.25
C LEU A 204 -14.38 10.14 1.40
N VAL A 205 -13.27 9.39 1.33
CA VAL A 205 -13.20 8.20 0.46
C VAL A 205 -14.09 7.07 0.99
N ARG A 206 -14.22 6.91 2.31
CA ARG A 206 -15.18 6.00 2.93
C ARG A 206 -16.62 6.38 2.59
N GLN A 207 -16.98 7.65 2.72
CA GLN A 207 -18.32 8.11 2.35
C GLN A 207 -18.59 7.88 0.86
N ARG A 208 -17.63 8.18 -0.02
CA ARG A 208 -17.75 7.95 -1.47
C ARG A 208 -18.01 6.48 -1.78
N ALA A 209 -17.26 5.58 -1.16
CA ALA A 209 -17.39 4.15 -1.36
C ALA A 209 -18.71 3.62 -0.75
N GLY A 210 -19.12 4.11 0.43
CA GLY A 210 -20.40 3.78 1.04
C GLY A 210 -21.60 4.19 0.17
N VAL A 211 -21.58 5.40 -0.39
CA VAL A 211 -22.61 5.86 -1.35
C VAL A 211 -22.63 4.99 -2.61
N ALA A 212 -21.47 4.46 -3.04
CA ALA A 212 -21.38 3.55 -4.18
C ALA A 212 -21.71 2.09 -3.85
N GLY A 213 -21.93 1.73 -2.57
CA GLY A 213 -22.10 0.34 -2.14
C GLY A 213 -20.82 -0.51 -2.23
N LEU A 214 -19.64 0.13 -2.24
CA LEU A 214 -18.33 -0.47 -2.46
C LEU A 214 -17.45 -0.52 -1.20
N TYR A 215 -18.06 -0.31 -0.04
CA TYR A 215 -17.39 -0.40 1.25
C TYR A 215 -18.24 -1.26 2.19
N PRO A 216 -17.77 -2.46 2.57
CA PRO A 216 -18.42 -3.23 3.63
C PRO A 216 -18.24 -2.44 4.93
N GLY A 217 -19.35 -2.07 5.56
CA GLY A 217 -19.35 -1.39 6.87
C GLY A 217 -18.89 -2.30 7.99
#